data_AF-A0A2X4TMF1-F1
#
_entry.id   AF-A0A2X4TMF1-F1
#
_cell.length_a   1.000
_cell.length_b   1.000
_cell.length_c   1.000
_cell.angle_alpha   90.00
_cell.angle_beta   90.00
_cell.angle_gamma   90.00
#
_symmetry.space_group_name_H-M   'P 1'
#
loop_
_entity.id
_entity.type
_entity.pdbx_description
1 polymer ?
#
loop_
_entity_poly.entity_id
_entity_poly.type
_entity_poly.pdbx_seq_one_letter_code
_entity_poly.pdbx_strand_id
1 'polypeptide(L)'
;MTAFLKAARVVADLDDDFYHDERQRDVWNEASAVGFQLFQWCALVVGAVLPWVAGRGGAYVAIGVLATWFILSMVTIAYARARDVDVYATVKALRPRMIFAFVLYLAGIAGIYVELANPVDYDGATWAGVAVGAFVGAGAVAAAFVWVRRRDRRRESEQAARDETEM
;
A
#
# COMPACT_ATOMS: atom_id res chain seq x y z
N MET A 1 -20.85 12.68 0.46
CA MET A 1 -20.10 11.46 0.84
C MET A 1 -20.07 10.51 -0.36
N THR A 2 -18.90 10.03 -0.80
CA THR A 2 -18.75 9.14 -1.97
C THR A 2 -19.28 7.73 -1.70
N ALA A 3 -19.57 6.95 -2.74
CA ALA A 3 -20.02 5.55 -2.59
C ALA A 3 -19.01 4.70 -1.81
N PHE A 4 -17.72 4.93 -2.05
CA PHE A 4 -16.62 4.33 -1.29
C PHE A 4 -16.69 4.62 0.21
N LEU A 5 -16.87 5.89 0.60
CA LEU A 5 -16.96 6.28 2.02
C LEU A 5 -18.20 5.69 2.71
N LYS A 6 -19.32 5.57 1.98
CA LYS A 6 -20.53 4.90 2.50
C LYS A 6 -20.28 3.41 2.75
N ALA A 7 -19.68 2.71 1.79
CA ALA A 7 -19.35 1.29 1.94
C ALA A 7 -18.35 1.07 3.09
N ALA A 8 -17.32 1.92 3.19
CA ALA A 8 -16.35 1.84 4.28
C ALA A 8 -16.96 2.06 5.66
N ARG A 9 -17.96 2.96 5.80
CA ARG A 9 -18.71 3.15 7.05
C ARG A 9 -19.45 1.88 7.46
N VAL A 10 -20.10 1.21 6.52
CA VAL A 10 -20.82 -0.04 6.78
C VAL A 10 -19.86 -1.18 7.13
N VAL A 11 -18.78 -1.34 6.37
CA VAL A 11 -17.82 -2.42 6.56
C VAL A 11 -17.06 -2.27 7.89
N ALA A 12 -16.70 -1.05 8.28
CA ALA A 12 -15.96 -0.77 9.50
C ALA A 12 -16.86 -0.35 10.68
N ASP A 13 -18.18 -0.45 10.51
CA ASP A 13 -19.20 -0.14 11.52
C ASP A 13 -19.00 1.22 12.21
N LEU A 14 -18.67 2.24 11.42
CA LEU A 14 -18.20 3.55 11.93
C LEU A 14 -19.30 4.43 12.53
N ASP A 15 -20.54 3.95 12.53
CA ASP A 15 -21.71 4.68 13.03
C ASP A 15 -22.17 4.19 14.40
N ASP A 16 -21.43 3.24 14.99
CA ASP A 16 -21.69 2.74 16.34
C ASP A 16 -21.38 3.80 17.41
N ASP A 17 -22.18 3.80 18.48
CA ASP A 17 -22.03 4.71 19.61
C ASP A 17 -20.64 4.65 20.27
N PHE A 18 -19.93 3.52 20.11
CA PHE A 18 -18.55 3.31 20.51
C PHE A 18 -17.62 4.43 20.04
N TYR A 19 -17.81 4.98 18.85
CA TYR A 19 -16.95 6.01 18.27
C TYR A 19 -17.24 7.43 18.79
N HIS A 20 -18.30 7.62 19.59
CA HIS A 20 -18.61 8.89 20.24
C HIS A 20 -17.73 9.16 21.47
N ASP A 21 -17.20 8.13 22.12
CA ASP A 21 -16.22 8.28 23.20
C ASP A 21 -14.80 8.44 22.63
N GLU A 22 -14.19 9.60 22.87
CA GLU A 22 -12.85 9.95 22.37
C GLU A 22 -11.78 8.96 22.83
N ARG A 23 -11.82 8.52 24.09
CA ARG A 23 -10.81 7.61 24.64
C ARG A 23 -10.92 6.22 24.01
N GLN A 24 -12.15 5.72 23.85
CA GLN A 24 -12.37 4.41 23.24
C GLN A 24 -11.93 4.41 21.78
N ARG A 25 -12.30 5.46 21.04
CA ARG A 25 -11.88 5.65 19.65
C ARG A 25 -10.36 5.67 19.51
N ASP A 26 -9.64 6.38 20.38
CA ASP A 26 -8.18 6.52 20.27
C ASP A 26 -7.45 5.21 20.57
N VAL A 27 -7.84 4.51 21.64
CA VAL A 27 -7.26 3.20 21.99
C VAL A 27 -7.58 2.16 20.91
N TRP A 28 -8.79 2.19 20.35
CA TRP A 28 -9.18 1.32 19.26
C TRP A 28 -8.39 1.60 17.98
N ASN A 29 -8.12 2.88 17.67
CA ASN A 29 -7.27 3.26 16.56
C ASN A 29 -5.82 2.78 16.74
N GLU A 30 -5.26 2.89 17.95
CA GLU A 30 -3.94 2.33 18.26
C GLU A 30 -3.91 0.81 18.09
N ALA A 31 -4.89 0.09 18.67
CA ALA A 31 -5.01 -1.35 18.54
C ALA A 31 -5.15 -1.79 17.06
N SER A 32 -5.98 -1.08 16.30
CA SER A 32 -6.18 -1.31 14.87
C SER A 32 -4.90 -1.03 14.07
N ALA A 33 -4.13 0.00 14.42
CA ALA A 33 -2.86 0.30 13.78
C ALA A 33 -1.82 -0.81 14.05
N VAL A 34 -1.75 -1.32 15.28
CA VAL A 34 -0.89 -2.46 15.63
C VAL A 34 -1.31 -3.71 14.86
N GLY A 35 -2.60 -4.05 14.89
CA GLY A 35 -3.15 -5.21 14.20
C GLY A 35 -2.93 -5.15 12.68
N PHE A 36 -3.19 -4.00 12.07
CA PHE A 36 -2.95 -3.77 10.65
C PHE A 36 -1.45 -3.90 10.32
N GLN A 37 -0.56 -3.29 11.11
CA GLN A 37 0.87 -3.38 10.86
C GLN A 37 1.38 -4.82 11.01
N LEU A 38 0.87 -5.58 11.98
CA LEU A 38 1.19 -7.01 12.13
C LEU A 38 0.69 -7.83 10.94
N PHE A 39 -0.55 -7.60 10.49
CA PHE A 39 -1.07 -8.23 9.27
C PHE A 39 -0.18 -7.96 8.05
N GLN A 40 0.24 -6.72 7.87
CA GLN A 40 1.14 -6.31 6.78
C GLN A 40 2.45 -7.09 6.81
N TRP A 41 3.06 -7.23 7.99
CA TRP A 41 4.28 -8.01 8.17
C TRP A 41 4.07 -9.49 7.92
N CYS A 42 3.02 -10.08 8.49
CA CYS A 42 2.70 -11.50 8.29
C CYS A 42 2.46 -11.81 6.81
N ALA A 43 1.69 -10.98 6.10
CA ALA A 43 1.43 -11.16 4.69
C ALA A 43 2.71 -11.09 3.85
N LEU A 44 3.60 -10.14 4.14
CA LEU A 44 4.89 -10.04 3.46
C LEU A 44 5.81 -11.22 3.76
N VAL A 45 5.89 -11.68 5.01
CA VAL A 45 6.69 -12.86 5.38
C VAL A 45 6.14 -14.12 4.72
N VAL A 46 4.83 -14.34 4.79
CA VAL A 46 4.18 -15.50 4.15
C VAL A 46 4.36 -15.47 2.64
N GLY A 47 4.13 -14.30 2.00
CA GLY A 47 4.35 -14.11 0.57
C GLY A 47 5.81 -14.28 0.16
N ALA A 48 6.75 -13.91 1.04
CA ALA A 48 8.17 -14.11 0.83
C ALA A 48 8.59 -15.58 0.92
N VAL A 49 8.03 -16.33 1.88
CA VAL A 49 8.49 -17.67 2.24
C VAL A 49 7.84 -18.76 1.39
N LEU A 50 6.52 -18.70 1.18
CA LEU A 50 5.75 -19.78 0.56
C LEU A 50 6.29 -20.30 -0.79
N PRO A 51 6.74 -19.44 -1.72
CA PRO A 51 7.27 -19.93 -2.99
C PRO A 51 8.47 -20.85 -2.80
N TRP A 52 9.35 -20.56 -1.84
CA TRP A 52 10.59 -21.32 -1.62
C TRP A 52 10.37 -22.65 -0.89
N VAL A 53 9.35 -22.73 -0.04
CA VAL A 53 9.12 -23.93 0.81
C VAL A 53 8.01 -24.84 0.29
N ALA A 54 7.05 -24.30 -0.46
CA ALA A 54 5.92 -25.05 -1.00
C ALA A 54 5.90 -25.07 -2.54
N GLY A 55 7.01 -24.66 -3.16
CA GLY A 55 7.23 -24.67 -4.60
C GLY A 55 6.14 -23.93 -5.38
N ARG A 56 5.83 -24.46 -6.56
CA ARG A 56 4.80 -23.93 -7.47
C ARG A 56 3.43 -23.68 -6.82
N GLY A 57 2.98 -24.57 -5.94
CA GLY A 57 1.72 -24.37 -5.19
C GLY A 57 1.81 -23.19 -4.23
N GLY A 58 2.92 -23.10 -3.48
CA GLY A 58 3.24 -21.97 -2.63
C GLY A 58 3.32 -20.64 -3.38
N ALA A 59 3.85 -20.64 -4.61
CA ALA A 59 3.93 -19.46 -5.46
C ALA A 59 2.55 -18.89 -5.81
N TYR A 60 1.58 -19.72 -6.19
CA TYR A 60 0.21 -19.25 -6.46
C TYR A 60 -0.48 -18.68 -5.21
N VAL A 61 -0.28 -19.32 -4.05
CA VAL A 61 -0.82 -18.81 -2.78
C VAL A 61 -0.16 -17.47 -2.42
N ALA A 62 1.16 -17.35 -2.60
CA ALA A 62 1.89 -16.12 -2.37
C ALA A 62 1.39 -14.96 -3.24
N ILE A 63 1.05 -15.21 -4.51
CA ILE A 63 0.40 -14.21 -5.38
C ILE A 63 -0.90 -13.71 -4.74
N GLY A 64 -1.77 -14.62 -4.29
CA GLY A 64 -3.03 -14.26 -3.64
C GLY A 64 -2.84 -13.43 -2.37
N VAL A 65 -1.87 -13.80 -1.54
CA VAL A 65 -1.52 -13.09 -0.30
C VAL A 65 -0.99 -11.69 -0.61
N LEU A 66 -0.01 -11.56 -1.51
CA LEU A 66 0.59 -10.27 -1.88
C LEU A 66 -0.41 -9.35 -2.60
N ALA A 67 -1.29 -9.90 -3.45
CA ALA A 67 -2.35 -9.14 -4.10
C ALA A 67 -3.35 -8.61 -3.07
N THR A 68 -3.81 -9.45 -2.14
CA THR A 68 -4.72 -9.05 -1.06
C THR A 68 -4.07 -7.98 -0.17
N TRP A 69 -2.82 -8.18 0.22
CA TRP A 69 -2.02 -7.22 0.97
C TRP A 69 -1.94 -5.87 0.27
N PHE A 70 -1.66 -5.86 -1.03
CA PHE A 70 -1.58 -4.64 -1.83
C PHE A 70 -2.94 -3.93 -1.91
N ILE A 71 -4.02 -4.66 -2.19
CA ILE A 71 -5.38 -4.11 -2.27
C ILE A 71 -5.78 -3.47 -0.93
N LEU A 72 -5.62 -4.19 0.19
CA LEU A 72 -5.98 -3.65 1.50
C LEU A 72 -5.16 -2.40 1.85
N SER A 73 -3.88 -2.38 1.50
CA SER A 73 -3.03 -1.20 1.68
C SER A 73 -3.52 0.00 0.85
N MET A 74 -3.93 -0.24 -0.39
CA MET A 74 -4.52 0.80 -1.24
C MET A 74 -5.85 1.31 -0.69
N VAL A 75 -6.71 0.42 -0.17
CA VAL A 75 -7.97 0.82 0.47
C VAL A 75 -7.71 1.72 1.68
N THR A 76 -6.77 1.36 2.55
CA THR A 76 -6.41 2.19 3.72
C THR A 76 -5.90 3.56 3.31
N ILE A 77 -4.99 3.64 2.33
CA ILE A 77 -4.46 4.93 1.85
C ILE A 77 -5.56 5.76 1.18
N ALA A 78 -6.41 5.13 0.37
CA ALA A 78 -7.54 5.79 -0.29
C ALA A 78 -8.54 6.34 0.73
N TYR A 79 -8.83 5.59 1.79
CA TYR A 79 -9.69 6.05 2.88
C TYR A 79 -9.10 7.25 3.62
N ALA A 80 -7.83 7.18 4.01
CA ALA A 80 -7.14 8.29 4.66
C ALA A 80 -7.16 9.56 3.79
N ARG A 81 -6.83 9.44 2.50
CA ARG A 81 -6.89 10.55 1.55
C ARG A 81 -8.30 11.09 1.35
N ALA A 82 -9.33 10.24 1.35
CA ALA A 82 -10.73 10.65 1.24
C ALA A 82 -11.24 11.37 2.50
N ARG A 83 -10.48 11.34 3.59
CA ARG A 83 -10.68 12.10 4.83
C ARG A 83 -9.68 13.25 4.97
N ASP A 84 -9.02 13.63 3.89
CA ASP A 84 -8.03 14.72 3.82
C ASP A 84 -6.85 14.54 4.80
N VAL A 85 -6.55 13.30 5.18
CA VAL A 85 -5.34 12.98 5.96
C VAL A 85 -4.14 12.91 5.01
N ASP A 86 -3.14 13.75 5.26
CA ASP A 86 -1.86 13.65 4.55
C ASP A 86 -1.04 12.47 5.07
N VAL A 87 -1.13 11.35 4.34
CA VAL A 87 -0.41 10.09 4.62
C VAL A 87 1.10 10.25 4.47
N TYR A 88 1.59 11.25 3.74
CA TYR A 88 3.02 11.42 3.43
C TYR A 88 3.70 12.54 4.21
N ALA A 89 2.94 13.36 4.95
CA ALA A 89 3.44 14.47 5.77
C ALA A 89 4.69 14.10 6.60
N THR A 90 4.73 12.87 7.13
CA THR A 90 5.78 12.42 8.06
C THR A 90 6.59 11.22 7.57
N VAL A 91 6.40 10.82 6.30
CA VAL A 91 7.07 9.65 5.74
C VAL A 91 8.54 9.95 5.48
N LYS A 92 9.41 9.25 6.21
CA LYS A 92 10.85 9.20 5.89
C LYS A 92 11.09 7.95 5.04
N ALA A 93 11.45 8.15 3.76
CA ALA A 93 11.55 7.07 2.78
C ALA A 93 12.55 5.96 3.14
N LEU A 94 13.55 6.24 3.97
CA LEU A 94 14.66 5.33 4.28
C LEU A 94 14.64 4.78 5.72
N ARG A 95 13.45 4.61 6.33
CA ARG A 95 13.39 3.92 7.64
C ARG A 95 13.79 2.45 7.46
N PRO A 96 14.61 1.85 8.35
CA PRO A 96 15.02 0.45 8.26
C PRO A 96 13.86 -0.53 8.09
N ARG A 97 12.72 -0.24 8.75
CA ARG A 97 11.48 -1.03 8.59
C ARG A 97 10.97 -1.07 7.15
N MET A 98 11.07 0.02 6.39
CA MET A 98 10.61 0.08 5.00
C MET A 98 11.52 -0.73 4.10
N ILE A 99 12.84 -0.64 4.34
CA ILE A 99 13.85 -1.42 3.61
C ILE A 99 13.59 -2.92 3.83
N PHE A 100 13.35 -3.33 5.08
CA PHE A 100 13.09 -4.72 5.40
C PHE A 100 11.79 -5.23 4.74
N ALA A 101 10.70 -4.46 4.78
CA ALA A 101 9.46 -4.81 4.09
C ALA A 101 9.67 -4.93 2.57
N PHE A 102 10.45 -4.03 1.99
CA PHE A 102 10.78 -4.06 0.56
C PHE A 102 11.60 -5.28 0.18
N VAL A 103 12.58 -5.66 1.00
CA VAL A 103 13.38 -6.89 0.81
C VAL A 103 12.49 -8.14 0.85
N LEU A 104 11.58 -8.23 1.82
CA LEU A 104 10.61 -9.35 1.89
C LEU A 104 9.73 -9.41 0.65
N TYR A 105 9.21 -8.27 0.21
CA TYR A 105 8.42 -8.19 -1.01
C TYR A 105 9.22 -8.69 -2.23
N LEU A 106 10.45 -8.20 -2.43
CA LEU A 106 11.31 -8.65 -3.52
C LEU A 106 11.65 -10.13 -3.45
N ALA A 107 11.90 -10.67 -2.25
CA ALA A 107 12.14 -12.10 -2.04
C ALA A 107 10.92 -12.95 -2.45
N GLY A 108 9.71 -12.49 -2.15
CA GLY A 108 8.48 -13.14 -2.59
C GLY A 108 8.30 -13.12 -4.10
N ILE A 109 8.51 -11.96 -4.74
CA ILE A 109 8.45 -11.83 -6.20
C ILE A 109 9.49 -12.73 -6.88
N ALA A 110 10.72 -12.76 -6.37
CA ALA A 110 11.77 -13.63 -6.89
C ALA A 110 11.41 -15.10 -6.77
N GLY A 111 10.89 -15.54 -5.61
CA GLY A 111 10.46 -16.93 -5.41
C GLY A 111 9.31 -17.33 -6.32
N ILE A 112 8.30 -16.45 -6.46
CA ILE A 112 7.18 -16.64 -7.39
C ILE A 112 7.70 -16.81 -8.81
N TYR A 113 8.64 -15.95 -9.22
CA TYR A 113 9.23 -16.00 -10.55
C TYR A 113 10.00 -17.31 -10.77
N VAL A 114 10.88 -17.70 -9.85
CA VAL A 114 11.67 -18.95 -9.94
C VAL A 114 10.78 -20.18 -10.09
N GLU A 115 9.69 -20.26 -9.33
CA GLU A 115 8.80 -21.43 -9.32
C GLU A 115 7.83 -21.49 -10.51
N LEU A 116 7.42 -20.32 -11.03
CA LEU A 116 6.42 -20.23 -12.10
C LEU A 116 7.03 -20.02 -13.48
N ALA A 117 8.27 -19.51 -13.56
CA ALA A 117 9.04 -19.52 -14.78
C ALA A 117 9.43 -20.97 -15.09
N ASN A 118 8.70 -21.60 -16.01
CA ASN A 118 9.12 -22.87 -16.59
C ASN A 118 10.53 -22.74 -17.21
N PRO A 119 11.24 -23.85 -17.48
CA PRO A 119 12.47 -23.83 -18.28
C PRO A 119 12.19 -23.57 -19.78
N VAL A 120 11.34 -22.59 -20.09
CA VAL A 120 10.97 -22.18 -21.44
C VAL A 120 11.75 -20.91 -21.76
N ASP A 121 12.86 -21.15 -22.45
CA ASP A 121 13.72 -20.23 -23.17
C ASP A 121 14.21 -18.99 -22.40
N TYR A 122 15.53 -18.90 -22.26
CA TYR A 122 16.28 -17.68 -21.97
C TYR A 122 16.11 -16.65 -23.11
N ASP A 123 14.88 -16.32 -23.46
CA ASP A 123 14.56 -15.35 -24.49
C ASP A 123 14.51 -13.95 -23.87
N GLY A 124 15.19 -13.00 -24.51
CA GLY A 124 15.31 -11.62 -24.03
C GLY A 124 13.95 -10.94 -23.87
N ALA A 125 12.91 -11.45 -24.55
CA ALA A 125 11.54 -10.99 -24.45
C ALA A 125 10.93 -11.14 -23.03
N THR A 126 11.28 -12.18 -22.28
CA THR A 126 10.74 -12.40 -20.93
C THR A 126 11.38 -11.44 -19.92
N TRP A 127 12.69 -11.22 -20.02
CA TRP A 127 13.40 -10.20 -19.23
C TRP A 127 12.98 -8.78 -19.61
N ALA A 128 12.71 -8.52 -20.89
CA ALA A 128 12.12 -7.27 -21.33
C ALA A 128 10.72 -7.08 -20.75
N GLY A 129 9.88 -8.12 -20.69
CA GLY A 129 8.55 -8.07 -20.08
C GLY A 129 8.59 -7.75 -18.58
N VAL A 130 9.49 -8.38 -17.82
CA VAL A 130 9.70 -8.10 -16.39
C VAL A 130 10.26 -6.69 -16.18
N ALA A 131 11.26 -6.29 -16.98
CA ALA A 131 11.84 -4.96 -16.90
C ALA A 131 10.79 -3.88 -17.23
N VAL A 132 10.03 -4.06 -18.32
CA VAL A 132 8.95 -3.14 -18.72
C VAL A 132 7.85 -3.11 -17.67
N GLY A 133 7.43 -4.26 -17.12
CA GLY A 133 6.46 -4.32 -16.04
C GLY A 133 6.93 -3.58 -14.79
N ALA A 134 8.20 -3.74 -14.40
CA ALA A 134 8.80 -3.04 -13.29
C ALA A 134 8.92 -1.52 -13.56
N PHE A 135 9.33 -1.12 -14.76
CA PHE A 135 9.44 0.30 -15.15
C PHE A 135 8.09 0.98 -15.27
N VAL A 136 7.08 0.32 -15.83
CA VAL A 136 5.71 0.85 -15.93
C VAL A 136 5.05 0.90 -14.56
N GLY A 137 5.22 -0.14 -13.73
CA GLY A 137 4.73 -0.17 -12.36
C GLY A 137 5.37 0.91 -11.49
N ALA A 138 6.70 1.00 -11.50
CA ALA A 138 7.43 2.06 -10.80
C ALA A 138 7.10 3.45 -11.34
N GLY A 139 6.94 3.59 -12.66
CA GLY A 139 6.55 4.82 -13.33
C GLY A 139 5.14 5.26 -12.96
N ALA A 140 4.17 4.35 -12.88
CA ALA A 140 2.80 4.64 -12.46
C ALA A 140 2.74 5.05 -10.99
N VAL A 141 3.49 4.38 -10.12
CA VAL A 141 3.61 4.73 -8.70
C VAL A 141 4.29 6.10 -8.53
N ALA A 142 5.38 6.35 -9.25
CA ALA A 142 6.08 7.64 -9.23
C ALA A 142 5.22 8.77 -9.82
N ALA A 143 4.50 8.53 -10.90
CA ALA A 143 3.59 9.49 -11.52
C ALA A 143 2.42 9.81 -10.59
N ALA A 144 1.83 8.81 -9.93
CA ALA A 144 0.80 9.02 -8.92
C ALA A 144 1.36 9.83 -7.74
N PHE A 145 2.59 9.54 -7.31
CA PHE A 145 3.25 10.29 -6.23
C PHE A 145 3.53 11.75 -6.62
N VAL A 146 4.04 11.99 -7.82
CA VAL A 146 4.29 13.34 -8.37
C VAL A 146 2.99 14.09 -8.60
N TRP A 147 1.94 13.44 -9.09
CA TRP A 147 0.64 14.05 -9.33
C TRP A 147 -0.02 14.49 -8.03
N VAL A 148 0.01 13.64 -7.00
CA VAL A 148 -0.46 13.98 -5.64
C VAL A 148 0.34 15.15 -5.10
N ARG A 149 1.68 15.08 -5.14
CA ARG A 149 2.54 16.15 -4.63
C ARG A 149 2.37 17.48 -5.37
N ARG A 150 2.12 17.44 -6.68
CA ARG A 150 1.80 18.63 -7.49
C ARG A 150 0.45 19.22 -7.13
N ARG A 151 -0.54 18.38 -6.83
CA ARG A 151 -1.87 18.83 -6.42
C ARG A 151 -1.83 19.49 -5.04
N ASP A 152 -1.07 18.92 -4.11
CA ASP A 152 -0.95 19.48 -2.75
C ASP A 152 -0.20 20.81 -2.76
N ARG A 153 0.88 20.94 -3.54
CA ARG A 153 1.57 22.22 -3.75
C ARG A 153 0.68 23.31 -4.35
N ARG A 154 -0.26 22.94 -5.23
CA ARG A 154 -1.23 23.91 -5.78
C ARG A 154 -2.21 24.41 -4.72
N ARG A 155 -2.64 23.52 -3.83
CA ARG A 155 -3.54 23.88 -2.71
C ARG A 155 -2.83 24.78 -1.69
N GLU A 156 -1.57 24.48 -1.36
CA GLU A 156 -0.75 25.32 -0.48
C GLU A 156 -0.52 26.72 -1.07
N SER A 157 -0.25 26.82 -2.37
CA SER A 157 -0.10 28.13 -3.04
C SER A 157 -1.41 28.93 -3.12
N GLU A 158 -2.55 28.24 -3.27
CA GLU A 158 -3.87 28.88 -3.29
C GLU A 158 -4.28 29.38 -1.88
N GLN A 159 -3.86 28.69 -0.82
CA GLN A 159 -4.09 29.13 0.56
C GLN A 159 -3.19 30.32 0.93
N ALA A 160 -1.89 30.24 0.61
CA ALA A 160 -0.96 31.37 0.83
C ALA A 160 -1.40 32.64 0.08
N ALA A 161 -1.90 32.50 -1.15
CA ALA A 161 -2.41 33.64 -1.92
C ALA A 161 -3.72 34.23 -1.35
N ARG A 162 -4.53 33.44 -0.62
CA ARG A 162 -5.73 33.96 0.05
C ARG A 162 -5.39 34.70 1.34
N ASP A 163 -4.48 34.15 2.14
CA ASP A 163 -4.01 34.79 3.38
C ASP A 163 -3.32 36.14 3.10
N GLU A 164 -2.62 36.28 1.97
CA GLU A 164 -2.04 37.56 1.52
C GLU A 164 -3.08 38.59 1.04
N THR A 165 -4.27 38.15 0.60
CA THR A 165 -5.36 39.06 0.18
C THR A 165 -6.31 39.47 1.30
N GLU A 166 -6.27 38.79 2.45
CA GLU A 166 -7.09 39.08 3.63
C GLU A 166 -6.36 39.93 4.70
N MET A 167 -5.07 40.24 4.51
CA MET A 167 -4.29 41.22 5.29
C MET A 167 -4.28 42.60 4.65
#